data_AF-A0A819IQM2-F1
#
_entry.id   AF-A0A819IQM2-F1
#
_cell.length_a   1.000
_cell.length_b   1.000
_cell.length_c   1.000
_cell.angle_alpha   90.00
_cell.angle_beta   90.00
_cell.angle_gamma   90.00
#
_symmetry.space_group_name_H-M   'P 1'
#
loop_
_entity.id
_entity.type
_entity.pdbx_description
1 polymer ?
#
loop_
_entity_poly.entity_id
_entity_poly.type
_entity_poly.pdbx_seq_one_letter_code
_entity_poly.pdbx_strand_id
1 'polypeptide(L)'
;IMGILTVIFLCYLGVQAGHSFVHSTRVRRVCVHWIVSSIICGCLGLGLSHGGHSDSLIPINKNLWSLTFVFILASLDFMIFIIGYIVLYVCR
;
A
#
# COMPACT_ATOMS: atom_id res chain seq x y z
N ILE A 1 -18.16 -7.99 9.31
CA ILE A 1 -16.98 -8.89 9.26
C ILE A 1 -15.99 -8.50 8.14
N MET A 2 -16.44 -8.24 6.92
CA MET A 2 -15.56 -7.90 5.79
C MET A 2 -14.66 -6.67 6.03
N GLY A 3 -15.20 -5.62 6.67
CA GLY A 3 -14.41 -4.44 7.03
C GLY A 3 -13.30 -4.72 8.06
N ILE A 4 -13.51 -5.63 9.02
CA ILE A 4 -12.47 -6.00 10.00
C ILE A 4 -11.30 -6.70 9.31
N LEU A 5 -11.58 -7.58 8.35
CA LEU A 5 -10.55 -8.28 7.61
C LEU A 5 -9.67 -7.30 6.81
N THR A 6 -10.29 -6.29 6.20
CA THR A 6 -9.55 -5.27 5.44
C THR A 6 -8.72 -4.35 6.34
N VAL A 7 -9.20 -3.99 7.54
CA VAL A 7 -8.35 -3.30 8.56
C VAL A 7 -7.14 -4.15 8.93
N ILE A 8 -7.37 -5.42 9.28
CA ILE A 8 -6.30 -6.31 9.75
C ILE A 8 -5.24 -6.47 8.65
N PHE A 9 -5.67 -6.64 7.40
CA PHE A 9 -4.77 -6.75 6.27
C PHE A 9 -3.95 -5.47 6.05
N LEU A 10 -4.59 -4.29 6.11
CA LEU A 10 -3.89 -3.01 5.99
C LEU A 10 -2.87 -2.83 7.12
N CYS A 11 -3.24 -3.17 8.36
CA CYS A 11 -2.36 -3.09 9.51
C CYS A 11 -1.16 -4.04 9.36
N TYR A 12 -1.38 -5.26 8.86
CA TYR A 12 -0.33 -6.22 8.56
C TYR A 12 0.68 -5.70 7.52
N LEU A 13 0.21 -5.05 6.45
CA LEU A 13 1.09 -4.43 5.44
C LEU A 13 1.95 -3.32 6.04
N GLY A 14 1.39 -2.51 6.96
CA GLY A 14 2.15 -1.51 7.70
C GLY A 14 3.24 -2.12 8.59
N VAL A 15 2.93 -3.22 9.30
CA VAL A 15 3.92 -3.96 10.10
C VAL A 15 5.02 -4.54 9.20
N GLN A 16 4.66 -5.08 8.03
CA GLN A 16 5.62 -5.58 7.05
C GLN A 16 6.56 -4.46 6.56
N ALA A 17 6.03 -3.26 6.33
CA ALA A 17 6.82 -2.08 5.95
C ALA A 17 7.84 -1.73 7.03
N GLY A 18 7.42 -1.70 8.31
CA GLY A 18 8.27 -1.42 9.46
C GLY A 18 9.34 -2.49 9.71
N HIS A 19 8.99 -3.77 9.54
CA HIS A 19 9.97 -4.86 9.63
C HIS A 19 11.07 -4.72 8.55
N SER A 20 10.67 -4.36 7.33
CA SER A 20 11.62 -4.14 6.23
C SER A 20 12.55 -2.95 6.49
N PHE A 21 12.09 -1.94 7.23
CA PHE A 21 12.90 -0.80 7.67
C PHE A 21 13.93 -1.19 8.74
N VAL A 22 13.53 -1.94 9.78
CA VAL A 22 14.40 -2.31 10.90
C VAL A 22 15.49 -3.29 10.47
N HIS A 23 15.16 -4.27 9.63
CA HIS A 23 16.10 -5.35 9.28
C HIS A 23 17.11 -4.95 8.18
N SER A 24 16.87 -3.86 7.46
CA SER A 24 17.67 -3.50 6.30
C SER A 24 18.59 -2.31 6.60
N THR A 25 19.89 -2.58 6.69
CA THR A 25 20.93 -1.56 6.93
C THR A 25 21.11 -0.58 5.76
N ARG A 26 20.61 -0.91 4.56
CA ARG A 26 20.80 -0.11 3.36
C ARG A 26 19.50 0.56 2.93
N VAL A 27 19.52 1.89 2.91
CA VAL A 27 18.43 2.80 2.44
C VAL A 27 17.86 2.32 1.10
N ARG A 28 18.73 2.06 0.13
CA ARG A 28 18.34 1.59 -1.21
C ARG A 28 17.51 0.30 -1.19
N ARG A 29 17.80 -0.63 -0.28
CA ARG A 29 17.09 -1.91 -0.20
C ARG A 29 15.69 -1.72 0.38
N VAL A 30 15.55 -0.86 1.40
CA VAL A 30 14.24 -0.48 1.98
C VAL A 30 13.36 0.18 0.92
N CYS A 31 13.89 1.18 0.22
CA CYS A 31 13.13 1.91 -0.80
C CYS A 31 12.68 0.97 -1.93
N VAL A 32 13.55 0.07 -2.43
CA VAL A 32 13.15 -0.88 -3.48
C VAL A 32 12.04 -1.81 -3.00
N HIS A 33 12.12 -2.30 -1.75
CA HIS A 33 11.08 -3.16 -1.20
C HIS A 33 9.73 -2.45 -1.14
N TRP A 34 9.71 -1.22 -0.63
CA TRP A 34 8.49 -0.41 -0.54
C TRP A 34 7.95 0.00 -1.91
N ILE A 35 8.81 0.31 -2.88
CA ILE A 35 8.38 0.61 -4.27
C ILE A 35 7.74 -0.62 -4.90
N VAL A 36 8.36 -1.80 -4.76
CA VAL A 36 7.81 -3.05 -5.30
C VAL A 36 6.48 -3.37 -4.63
N SER A 37 6.38 -3.27 -3.30
CA SER A 37 5.13 -3.46 -2.57
C SER A 37 4.05 -2.45 -2.97
N SER A 38 4.40 -1.18 -3.17
CA SER A 38 3.48 -0.13 -3.63
C SER A 38 2.93 -0.44 -5.03
N ILE A 39 3.79 -0.84 -5.97
CA ILE A 39 3.39 -1.19 -7.33
C ILE A 39 2.48 -2.42 -7.33
N ILE A 40 2.83 -3.47 -6.59
CA ILE A 40 2.00 -4.69 -6.50
C ILE A 40 0.61 -4.34 -5.96
N CYS A 41 0.53 -3.56 -4.87
CA CYS A 41 -0.76 -3.16 -4.29
C CYS A 41 -1.56 -2.27 -5.25
N GLY A 42 -0.91 -1.34 -5.93
CA GLY A 42 -1.54 -0.45 -6.92
C GLY A 42 -2.07 -1.22 -8.13
N CYS A 43 -1.29 -2.14 -8.69
CA CYS A 43 -1.70 -3.00 -9.80
C CYS A 43 -2.87 -3.91 -9.42
N LEU A 44 -2.85 -4.48 -8.21
CA LEU A 44 -3.98 -5.27 -7.71
C LEU A 44 -5.22 -4.40 -7.54
N GLY A 45 -5.11 -3.23 -6.90
CA GLY A 45 -6.23 -2.31 -6.71
C GLY A 45 -6.86 -1.86 -8.04
N LEU A 46 -6.04 -1.48 -9.01
CA LEU A 46 -6.48 -1.04 -10.33
C LEU A 46 -7.00 -2.19 -11.20
N GLY A 47 -6.34 -3.35 -11.16
CA GLY A 47 -6.72 -4.54 -11.92
C GLY A 47 -8.05 -5.13 -11.46
N LEU A 48 -8.25 -5.24 -10.14
CA LEU A 48 -9.54 -5.67 -9.58
C LEU A 48 -10.66 -4.65 -9.87
N SER A 49 -10.31 -3.37 -9.99
CA SER A 49 -11.26 -2.30 -10.32
C SER A 49 -11.42 -2.04 -11.82
N HIS A 50 -10.81 -2.84 -12.71
CA HIS A 50 -10.88 -2.65 -14.17
C HIS A 50 -10.74 -1.18 -14.65
N GLY A 51 -9.90 -0.39 -13.98
CA GLY A 51 -9.69 1.02 -14.34
C GLY A 51 -10.80 2.00 -13.92
N GLY A 52 -11.69 1.61 -12.99
CA GLY A 52 -12.69 2.51 -12.41
C GLY A 52 -13.98 2.65 -13.22
N HIS A 53 -14.17 1.83 -14.25
CA HIS A 53 -15.44 1.77 -14.96
C HIS A 53 -16.57 1.26 -14.05
N SER A 54 -17.75 1.85 -14.18
CA SER A 54 -18.95 1.53 -13.40
C SER A 54 -19.36 0.04 -13.49
N ASP A 55 -18.93 -0.65 -14.55
CA ASP A 55 -19.13 -2.08 -14.84
C ASP A 55 -18.02 -3.00 -14.32
N SER A 56 -17.22 -2.54 -13.36
CA SER A 56 -16.14 -3.34 -12.79
C SER A 56 -16.63 -4.31 -11.73
N LEU A 57 -16.00 -5.49 -11.67
CA LEU A 57 -16.36 -6.61 -10.78
C LEU A 57 -16.48 -6.19 -9.30
N ILE A 58 -15.65 -5.22 -8.85
CA ILE A 58 -15.77 -4.54 -7.55
C ILE A 58 -15.54 -3.02 -7.75
N PRO A 59 -16.58 -2.17 -7.72
CA PRO A 59 -16.42 -0.73 -7.88
C PRO A 59 -15.65 -0.11 -6.71
N ILE A 60 -14.68 0.76 -7.01
CA ILE A 60 -13.78 1.37 -6.02
C ILE A 60 -14.52 2.22 -4.96
N ASN A 61 -15.62 2.87 -5.35
CA ASN A 61 -16.20 4.00 -4.60
C ASN A 61 -17.57 3.73 -3.97
N LYS A 62 -18.03 2.47 -3.91
CA LYS A 62 -19.33 2.16 -3.28
C LYS A 62 -19.25 1.94 -1.76
N ASN A 63 -18.08 1.57 -1.24
CA ASN A 63 -17.83 1.42 0.19
C ASN A 63 -16.36 1.72 0.47
N LEU A 64 -16.06 2.61 1.44
CA LEU A 64 -14.69 2.95 1.88
C LEU A 64 -13.92 1.76 2.50
N TRP A 65 -14.57 0.60 2.61
CA TRP A 65 -14.00 -0.62 3.19
C TRP A 65 -13.88 -1.76 2.18
N SER A 66 -14.03 -1.46 0.88
CA SER A 66 -13.83 -2.44 -0.19
C SER A 66 -12.37 -2.86 -0.29
N LEU A 67 -12.12 -4.10 -0.72
CA LEU A 67 -10.77 -4.64 -0.93
C LEU A 67 -9.98 -3.82 -1.96
N THR A 68 -10.62 -3.39 -3.04
CA THR A 68 -9.97 -2.55 -4.07
C THR A 68 -9.50 -1.22 -3.50
N PHE A 69 -10.34 -0.57 -2.68
CA PHE A 69 -9.99 0.66 -1.98
C PHE A 69 -8.79 0.45 -1.02
N VAL A 70 -8.78 -0.65 -0.27
CA VAL A 70 -7.70 -0.96 0.67
C VAL A 70 -6.37 -1.21 -0.03
N PHE A 71 -6.36 -1.86 -1.19
CA PHE A 71 -5.16 -2.04 -2.00
C PHE A 71 -4.59 -0.71 -2.54
N ILE A 72 -5.46 0.19 -3.01
CA ILE A 72 -5.04 1.53 -3.43
C ILE A 72 -4.51 2.34 -2.24
N LEU A 73 -5.20 2.27 -1.09
CA LEU A 73 -4.78 2.95 0.13
C LEU A 73 -3.43 2.44 0.62
N ALA A 74 -3.20 1.13 0.60
CA ALA A 74 -1.90 0.53 0.95
C ALA A 74 -0.79 0.98 -0.02
N SER A 75 -1.07 1.07 -1.33
CA SER A 75 -0.11 1.59 -2.31
C SER A 75 0.32 3.03 -1.98
N LEU A 76 -0.64 3.88 -1.60
CA LEU A 76 -0.39 5.25 -1.17
C LEU A 76 0.39 5.31 0.16
N ASP A 77 0.07 4.44 1.11
CA ASP A 77 0.77 4.34 2.40
C ASP A 77 2.26 4.03 2.21
N PHE A 78 2.60 3.04 1.37
CA PHE A 78 3.99 2.75 1.01
C PHE A 78 4.69 3.96 0.36
N MET A 79 3.98 4.71 -0.47
CA MET A 79 4.52 5.92 -1.11
C MET A 79 4.81 7.02 -0.08
N ILE A 80 3.93 7.21 0.90
CA ILE A 80 4.14 8.13 2.02
C ILE A 80 5.35 7.70 2.86
N PHE A 81 5.52 6.40 3.15
CA PHE A 81 6.69 5.92 3.87
C PHE A 81 7.99 6.18 3.11
N ILE A 82 8.02 5.98 1.79
CA ILE A 82 9.18 6.31 0.95
C ILE A 82 9.52 7.79 1.06
N ILE A 83 8.51 8.68 0.92
CA ILE A 83 8.71 10.13 1.02
C ILE A 83 9.24 10.51 2.41
N GLY A 84 8.60 10.02 3.47
CA GLY A 84 9.03 10.29 4.85
C GLY A 84 10.45 9.82 5.12
N TYR A 85 10.83 8.64 4.62
CA TYR A 85 12.19 8.12 4.78
C TYR A 85 13.24 8.92 4.01
N ILE A 86 12.93 9.36 2.78
CA ILE A 86 13.82 10.22 2.00
C ILE A 86 13.98 11.57 2.70
N VAL A 87 12.91 12.18 3.21
CA VAL A 87 12.98 13.45 3.95
C VAL A 87 13.88 13.32 5.18
N LEU A 88 13.72 12.26 5.97
CA LEU A 88 14.57 11.98 7.14
C LEU A 88 16.03 11.74 6.74
N TYR A 89 16.28 11.08 5.60
CA TYR A 89 17.63 10.85 5.11
C TYR A 89 18.30 12.14 4.60
N VAL A 90 17.55 13.03 3.94
CA VAL A 90 18.07 14.30 3.41
C VAL A 90 18.31 15.34 4.51
N CYS A 91 17.46 15.36 5.55
CA CYS A 91 17.62 16.29 6.68
C CYS A 91 18.70 15.89 7.70
N ARG A 92 19.31 14.71 7.55
CA ARG A 92 20.36 14.20 8.45
C ARG A 92 21.74 14.34 7.83
#